data_AF-J7S8F9-F1
#
_entry.id   AF-J7S8F9-F1
#
_cell.length_a   1.000
_cell.length_b   1.000
_cell.length_c   1.000
_cell.angle_alpha   90.00
_cell.angle_beta   90.00
_cell.angle_gamma   90.00
#
_symmetry.space_group_name_H-M   'P 1'
#
loop_
_entity.id
_entity.type
_entity.pdbx_description
1 polymer ?
#
loop_
_entity_poly.entity_id
_entity_poly.type
_entity_poly.pdbx_seq_one_letter_code
_entity_poly.pdbx_strand_id
1 'polypeptide(L)'
;MFLFIPLICGAQNFDSNYDSNPAHQGLYCPKCHNFSVAPIKRKEFFTFWYIPIIPLYWGKQLRCNICNWRQDFKNEEELNRVVNEQKNFHNGNNNTSINADSYYQK
;
A
#
# COMPACT_ATOMS: atom_id res chain seq x y z
N MET A 1 -33.68 -0.41 -36.45
CA MET A 1 -32.31 -0.91 -36.57
C MET A 1 -31.60 -0.58 -35.27
N PHE A 2 -31.49 -1.55 -34.36
CA PHE A 2 -30.88 -1.34 -33.04
C PHE A 2 -29.36 -1.28 -33.20
N LEU A 3 -28.81 -0.09 -32.95
CA LEU A 3 -27.40 0.19 -33.04
C LEU A 3 -26.73 -0.25 -31.72
N PHE A 4 -26.38 -1.53 -31.62
CA PHE A 4 -25.51 -2.05 -30.55
C PHE A 4 -24.07 -1.59 -30.83
N ILE A 5 -23.73 -0.32 -30.58
CA ILE A 5 -22.33 0.05 -30.41
C ILE A 5 -21.89 -0.54 -29.08
N PRO A 6 -20.89 -1.44 -29.02
CA PRO A 6 -20.25 -1.77 -27.77
C PRO A 6 -19.49 -0.52 -27.31
N LEU A 7 -20.16 0.35 -26.54
CA LEU A 7 -19.51 1.41 -25.80
C LEU A 7 -18.71 0.73 -24.69
N ILE A 8 -17.49 0.32 -25.01
CA ILE A 8 -16.54 -0.24 -24.04
C ILE A 8 -16.12 0.90 -23.13
N CYS A 9 -16.81 1.06 -22.00
CA CYS A 9 -16.48 2.01 -20.95
C CYS A 9 -16.11 1.28 -19.65
N GLY A 10 -15.19 1.85 -18.87
CA GLY A 10 -14.74 1.25 -17.62
C GLY A 10 -13.85 2.18 -16.80
N ALA A 11 -13.48 1.76 -15.59
CA ALA A 11 -12.47 2.45 -14.79
C ALA A 11 -11.16 1.66 -14.82
N GLN A 12 -10.05 2.33 -15.14
CA GLN A 12 -8.71 1.75 -15.12
C GLN A 12 -7.88 2.37 -14.00
N ASN A 13 -7.16 1.51 -13.29
CA ASN A 13 -6.24 1.89 -12.23
C ASN A 13 -4.81 1.91 -12.77
N PHE A 14 -4.14 3.04 -12.63
CA PHE A 14 -2.74 3.23 -12.93
C PHE A 14 -2.01 3.43 -11.60
N ASP A 15 -1.36 2.36 -11.15
CA ASP A 15 -0.59 2.34 -9.91
C ASP A 15 0.89 2.52 -10.27
N SER A 16 1.56 3.51 -9.67
CA SER A 16 3.01 3.69 -9.77
C SER A 16 3.64 3.70 -8.38
N ASN A 17 4.90 3.28 -8.26
CA ASN A 17 5.60 3.36 -6.97
C ASN A 17 5.62 4.81 -6.46
N TYR A 18 5.35 5.01 -5.16
CA TYR A 18 5.34 6.35 -4.56
C TYR A 18 6.75 6.91 -4.43
N ASP A 19 7.65 6.07 -3.92
CA ASP A 19 9.02 6.38 -3.57
C ASP A 19 9.90 5.11 -3.69
N SER A 20 11.18 5.30 -3.98
CA SER A 20 12.19 4.24 -4.11
C SER A 20 12.96 4.00 -2.81
N ASN A 21 12.66 4.74 -1.74
CA ASN A 21 13.32 4.58 -0.45
C ASN A 21 13.05 3.18 0.15
N PRO A 22 14.09 2.38 0.44
CA PRO A 22 13.92 1.04 1.02
C PRO A 22 13.28 1.08 2.42
N ALA A 23 13.39 2.19 3.16
CA ALA A 23 12.77 2.34 4.47
C ALA A 23 11.24 2.38 4.44
N HIS A 24 10.64 2.74 3.29
CA HIS A 24 9.19 2.80 3.11
C HIS A 24 8.62 1.51 2.52
N GLN A 25 9.48 0.55 2.17
CA GLN A 25 9.10 -0.73 1.59
C GLN A 25 9.05 -1.82 2.66
N GLY A 26 8.22 -2.84 2.44
CA GLY A 26 8.14 -3.98 3.37
C GLY A 26 7.45 -3.63 4.69
N LEU A 27 6.48 -2.72 4.66
CA LEU A 27 5.68 -2.39 5.84
C LEU A 27 4.75 -3.55 6.22
N TYR A 28 4.40 -3.61 7.50
CA TYR A 28 3.51 -4.62 8.06
C TYR A 28 2.07 -4.43 7.58
N CYS A 29 1.45 -5.51 7.09
CA CYS A 29 0.04 -5.54 6.73
C CYS A 29 -0.83 -6.03 7.89
N PRO A 30 -1.86 -5.29 8.32
CA PRO A 30 -2.76 -5.73 9.38
C PRO A 30 -3.70 -6.87 8.96
N LYS A 31 -3.84 -7.16 7.65
CA LYS A 31 -4.77 -8.17 7.13
C LYS A 31 -4.11 -9.54 6.91
N CYS A 32 -2.91 -9.57 6.33
CA CYS A 32 -2.18 -10.82 6.06
C CYS A 32 -0.98 -11.06 6.98
N HIS A 33 -0.70 -10.13 7.91
CA HIS A 33 0.39 -10.22 8.87
C HIS A 33 1.79 -10.41 8.23
N ASN A 34 1.98 -9.98 6.98
CA ASN A 34 3.25 -10.03 6.27
C ASN A 34 3.81 -8.62 5.99
N PHE A 35 5.13 -8.53 5.86
CA PHE A 35 5.91 -7.33 5.59
C PHE A 35 6.02 -7.11 4.08
N SER A 36 4.90 -6.82 3.43
CA SER A 36 4.81 -6.69 1.96
C SER A 36 3.96 -5.50 1.53
N VAL A 37 3.80 -4.51 2.40
CA VAL A 37 3.14 -3.25 2.09
C VAL A 37 4.17 -2.26 1.54
N ALA A 38 3.81 -1.59 0.46
CA ALA A 38 4.59 -0.53 -0.16
C ALA A 38 3.71 0.68 -0.50
N PRO A 39 4.24 1.90 -0.44
CA PRO A 39 3.52 3.10 -0.84
C PRO A 39 3.46 3.19 -2.37
N ILE A 40 2.26 3.46 -2.88
CA ILE A 40 1.95 3.65 -4.30
C ILE A 40 1.23 4.98 -4.51
N LYS A 41 1.43 5.59 -5.68
CA LYS A 41 0.58 6.66 -6.20
C LYS A 41 -0.47 5.99 -7.08
N ARG A 42 -1.74 6.15 -6.72
CA ARG A 42 -2.86 5.59 -7.47
C ARG A 42 -3.54 6.68 -8.27
N LYS A 43 -3.75 6.39 -9.56
CA LYS A 43 -4.50 7.22 -10.49
C LYS A 43 -5.61 6.38 -11.09
N GLU A 44 -6.86 6.77 -10.88
CA GLU A 44 -8.01 6.10 -11.46
C GLU A 44 -8.61 6.97 -12.55
N PHE A 45 -8.80 6.40 -13.74
CA PHE A 45 -9.39 7.10 -14.88
C PHE A 45 -10.59 6.34 -15.40
N PHE A 46 -11.65 7.07 -15.72
CA PHE A 46 -12.71 6.57 -16.57
C PHE A 46 -12.22 6.51 -18.01
N THR A 47 -12.16 5.30 -18.54
CA THR A 47 -11.81 5.03 -19.93
C THR A 47 -13.06 4.84 -20.76
N PHE A 48 -13.06 5.47 -21.92
CA PHE A 48 -14.06 5.28 -22.95
C PHE A 48 -13.33 4.89 -24.23
N TRP A 49 -13.67 3.72 -24.77
CA TRP A 49 -13.04 3.21 -25.99
C TRP A 49 -11.50 3.17 -25.89
N TYR A 50 -11.00 2.71 -24.74
CA TYR A 50 -9.58 2.61 -24.39
C TYR A 50 -8.82 3.93 -24.21
N ILE A 51 -9.49 5.08 -24.34
CA ILE A 51 -8.89 6.38 -24.07
C ILE A 51 -9.27 6.80 -22.64
N PRO A 52 -8.29 7.07 -21.75
CA PRO A 52 -8.57 7.62 -20.43
C PRO A 52 -8.99 9.10 -20.56
N ILE A 53 -10.28 9.39 -20.33
CA ILE A 53 -10.84 10.74 -20.54
C ILE A 53 -10.93 11.51 -19.23
N ILE A 54 -11.50 10.89 -18.19
CA ILE A 54 -11.83 11.61 -16.95
C ILE A 54 -11.04 11.01 -15.78
N PRO A 55 -10.21 11.82 -15.08
CA PRO A 55 -9.60 11.37 -13.83
C PRO A 55 -10.66 11.28 -12.73
N LEU A 56 -10.86 10.09 -12.16
CA LEU A 56 -11.80 9.85 -11.07
C LEU A 56 -11.14 10.00 -9.70
N TYR A 57 -9.89 9.54 -9.58
CA TYR A 57 -9.18 9.56 -8.31
C TYR A 57 -7.68 9.78 -8.51
N TRP A 58 -7.12 10.65 -7.68
CA TRP A 58 -5.68 10.84 -7.55
C TRP A 58 -5.31 10.89 -6.08
N GLY A 59 -4.46 9.97 -5.66
CA GLY A 59 -4.02 9.93 -4.28
C GLY A 59 -2.84 9.01 -4.04
N LYS A 60 -2.42 8.98 -2.78
CA LYS A 60 -1.30 8.18 -2.30
C LYS A 60 -1.86 7.12 -1.38
N GLN A 61 -1.48 5.87 -1.60
CA GLN A 61 -2.01 4.72 -0.89
C GLN A 61 -0.89 3.78 -0.48
N LEU A 62 -0.97 3.22 0.72
CA LEU A 62 -0.22 2.03 1.08
C LEU A 62 -0.95 0.83 0.47
N ARG A 63 -0.24 -0.03 -0.25
CA ARG A 63 -0.80 -1.25 -0.85
C ARG A 63 -0.01 -2.47 -0.41
N CYS A 64 -0.71 -3.49 0.06
CA CYS A 64 -0.13 -4.83 0.23
C CYS A 64 -0.10 -5.57 -1.11
N ASN A 65 1.07 -6.07 -1.51
CA ASN A 65 1.21 -6.84 -2.75
C ASN A 65 0.59 -8.24 -2.69
N ILE A 66 0.27 -8.74 -1.49
CA ILE A 66 -0.25 -10.09 -1.28
C ILE A 66 -1.79 -10.10 -1.22
N CYS A 67 -2.37 -9.37 -0.26
CA CYS A 67 -3.81 -9.40 -0.01
C CYS A 67 -4.56 -8.19 -0.60
N ASN A 68 -3.85 -7.30 -1.30
CA ASN A 68 -4.38 -6.07 -1.89
C ASN A 68 -5.07 -5.13 -0.88
N TRP A 69 -4.71 -5.20 0.40
CA TRP A 69 -5.13 -4.22 1.40
C TRP A 69 -4.60 -2.83 1.02
N ARG A 70 -5.44 -1.81 1.18
CA ARG A 70 -5.16 -0.42 0.80
C ARG A 70 -5.49 0.53 1.94
N GLN A 71 -4.62 1.51 2.18
CA GLN A 71 -4.86 2.61 3.12
C GLN A 71 -4.40 3.93 2.50
N ASP A 72 -5.28 4.92 2.49
CA ASP A 72 -4.94 6.27 2.03
C ASP A 72 -4.04 6.99 3.04
N PHE A 73 -3.09 7.77 2.55
CA PHE A 73 -2.33 8.73 3.35
C PHE A 73 -2.23 10.05 2.59
N LYS A 74 -2.24 11.17 3.33
CA LYS A 74 -2.25 12.50 2.70
C LYS A 74 -0.83 13.03 2.52
N ASN A 75 -0.04 12.95 3.58
CA ASN A 75 1.26 13.60 3.69
C ASN A 75 2.40 12.60 3.86
N GLU A 76 3.61 13.01 3.49
CA GLU A 76 4.83 12.20 3.69
C GLU A 76 5.15 12.03 5.18
N GLU A 77 4.83 13.03 6.00
CA GLU A 77 4.94 12.95 7.45
C GLU A 77 4.09 11.83 8.05
N GLU A 78 2.89 11.62 7.52
CA GLU A 78 2.00 10.54 7.94
C GLU A 78 2.58 9.18 7.56
N LEU A 79 3.13 9.06 6.34
CA LEU A 79 3.85 7.86 5.91
C LEU A 79 5.04 7.56 6.83
N ASN A 80 5.86 8.57 7.12
CA ASN A 80 7.03 8.44 8.01
C ASN A 80 6.62 8.04 9.43
N ARG A 81 5.49 8.58 9.93
CA ARG A 81 4.95 8.21 11.23
C ARG A 81 4.59 6.73 11.27
N VAL A 82 3.86 6.21 10.28
CA VAL A 82 3.51 4.78 10.20
C VAL A 82 4.76 3.91 10.12
N VAL A 83 5.74 4.29 9.31
CA VAL A 83 7.02 3.58 9.18
C VAL A 83 7.75 3.50 10.54
N ASN A 84 7.83 4.63 11.26
CA ASN A 84 8.52 4.70 12.54
C ASN A 84 7.79 3.91 13.63
N GLU A 85 6.46 3.99 13.68
CA GLU A 85 5.64 3.18 14.59
C GLU A 85 5.90 1.68 14.36
N GLN A 86 5.93 1.22 13.11
CA GLN A 86 6.21 -0.17 12.77
C GLN A 86 7.63 -0.63 13.14
N LYS A 87 8.64 0.23 12.96
CA LYS A 87 10.01 -0.04 13.40
C LYS A 87 10.10 -0.23 14.91
N ASN A 88 9.37 0.57 15.68
CA ASN A 88 9.34 0.45 17.14
C ASN A 88 8.72 -0.89 17.58
N PHE A 89 7.66 -1.36 16.93
CA PHE A 89 7.08 -2.68 17.21
C PHE A 89 8.05 -3.82 16.90
N HIS A 90 8.78 -3.75 15.79
CA HIS A 90 9.79 -4.76 15.47
C HIS A 90 10.91 -4.79 16.51
N ASN A 91 11.45 -3.64 16.90
CA ASN A 91 12.52 -3.54 17.89
C ASN A 91 12.08 -3.95 19.30
N GLY A 92 10.87 -3.60 19.71
CA GLY A 92 10.30 -4.02 21.00
C GLY A 92 10.16 -5.54 21.12
N ASN A 93 9.68 -6.21 20.05
CA ASN A 93 9.58 -7.67 20.04
C ASN A 93 10.95 -8.34 20.16
N ASN A 94 11.96 -7.83 19.44
CA ASN A 94 13.33 -8.37 19.49
C ASN A 94 13.95 -8.28 20.89
N ASN A 95 13.75 -7.16 21.61
CA ASN A 95 14.27 -7.01 22.96
C ASN A 95 13.57 -7.95 23.96
N THR A 96 12.28 -8.22 23.77
CA THR A 96 11.52 -9.11 24.65
C THR A 96 11.94 -10.58 24.48
N SER A 97 12.23 -11.02 23.24
CA SER A 97 12.73 -12.38 23.00
C SER A 97 14.14 -12.61 23.57
N ILE A 98 15.06 -11.64 23.43
CA ILE A 98 16.42 -11.75 24.01
C ILE A 98 16.37 -11.90 25.54
N ASN A 99 15.45 -11.19 26.21
CA ASN A 99 15.28 -11.29 27.66
C ASN A 99 14.58 -12.60 28.10
N ALA A 100 13.69 -13.16 27.27
CA ALA A 100 13.05 -14.45 27.56
C ALA A 100 14.04 -15.62 27.41
N ASP A 101 14.88 -15.62 26.37
CA ASP A 101 15.86 -16.68 26.12
C ASP A 101 16.96 -16.74 27.19
N SER A 102 17.30 -15.59 27.80
CA SER A 102 18.28 -15.53 28.91
C SER A 102 17.74 -16.04 30.26
N TYR A 103 16.42 -16.14 30.44
CA TYR A 103 15.81 -16.67 31.67
C TYR A 103 15.77 -18.21 31.70
N TYR A 104 15.71 -18.87 30.55
CA TYR A 104 15.76 -20.34 30.43
C TYR A 104 17.18 -20.92 30.39
N GLN A 105 18.21 -20.07 30.44
CA GLN A 105 19.63 -20.46 30.44
C GLN A 105 20.27 -20.48 31.85
N LYS A 106 19.46 -20.42 32.93
CA LYS A 106 19.89 -20.54 34.33
C LYS A 106 19.23 -21.75 35.00
#